data_AF-A0A9D5K6S9-F1
#
_entry.id   AF-A0A9D5K6S9-F1
#
_cell.length_a   1.000
_cell.length_b   1.000
_cell.length_c   1.000
_cell.angle_alpha   90.00
_cell.angle_beta   90.00
_cell.angle_gamma   90.00
#
_symmetry.space_group_name_H-M   'P 1'
#
loop_
_entity.id
_entity.type
_entity.pdbx_description
1 polymer ?
#
loop_
_entity_poly.entity_id
_entity_poly.type
_entity_poly.pdbx_seq_one_letter_code
_entity_poly.pdbx_strand_id
1 'polypeptide(L)'
;GYGLGCDAFKMTIPDPEGSGGILAFRRALANAGAKPEEVDCVCAHGTGTGENDRSETVIIKEVLGRHAYKIPVTSIKSMIGHTMGAASAIETAACALMLTRGTVLPTINYSEPDPDCDLDYCPNEARKVELETVVSNAYAFGGNTSSIVLRRFKG
;
A
#
# COMPACT_ATOMS: atom_id res chain seq x y z
N GLY A 1 13.17 0.65 4.57
CA GLY A 1 12.80 1.37 5.81
C GLY A 1 11.50 0.82 6.36
N TYR A 2 11.17 1.13 7.61
CA TYR A 2 9.91 0.74 8.23
C TYR A 2 9.33 1.88 9.07
N GLY A 3 8.02 1.85 9.27
CA GLY A 3 7.31 2.81 10.10
C GLY A 3 6.08 2.17 10.73
N LEU A 4 5.78 2.60 11.96
CA LEU A 4 4.67 2.13 12.76
C LEU A 4 3.80 3.32 13.19
N GLY A 5 2.51 3.09 13.33
CA GLY A 5 1.52 4.05 13.80
C GLY A 5 0.41 3.39 14.60
N CYS A 6 -0.47 4.21 15.17
CA CYS A 6 -1.69 3.75 15.79
C CYS A 6 -2.81 4.76 15.51
N ASP A 7 -3.96 4.27 15.06
CA ASP A 7 -5.13 5.12 14.78
C ASP A 7 -5.75 5.70 16.07
N ALA A 8 -5.67 4.95 17.18
CA ALA A 8 -6.33 5.29 18.46
C ALA A 8 -7.83 5.64 18.33
N PHE A 9 -8.51 5.04 17.35
CA PHE A 9 -9.90 5.37 16.97
C PHE A 9 -10.91 4.31 17.43
N LYS A 10 -10.92 3.13 16.78
CA LYS A 10 -11.81 2.01 17.09
C LYS A 10 -11.08 0.67 16.97
N MET A 11 -11.64 -0.38 17.58
CA MET A 11 -11.02 -1.70 17.59
C MET A 11 -10.99 -2.39 16.21
N THR A 12 -12.02 -2.21 15.38
CA THR A 12 -12.14 -2.95 14.11
C THR A 12 -12.37 -2.06 12.89
N ILE A 13 -12.71 -0.79 13.12
CA ILE A 13 -12.97 0.19 12.07
C ILE A 13 -11.74 1.09 11.99
N PRO A 14 -11.13 1.26 10.81
CA PRO A 14 -10.00 2.16 10.64
C PRO A 14 -10.44 3.61 10.86
N ASP A 15 -9.49 4.47 11.22
CA ASP A 15 -9.74 5.91 11.20
C ASP A 15 -10.06 6.36 9.75
N PRO A 16 -11.22 6.98 9.48
CA PRO A 16 -11.55 7.46 8.13
C PRO A 16 -10.58 8.53 7.61
N GLU A 17 -9.91 9.27 8.50
CA GLU A 17 -8.86 10.23 8.13
C GLU A 17 -7.48 9.55 8.00
N GLY A 18 -7.37 8.28 8.41
CA GLY A 18 -6.17 7.46 8.23
C GLY A 18 -4.96 7.91 9.04
N SER A 19 -5.15 8.59 10.16
CA SER A 19 -4.06 9.26 10.91
C SER A 19 -2.90 8.33 11.28
N GLY A 20 -3.19 7.12 11.75
CA GLY A 20 -2.17 6.12 12.08
C GLY A 20 -1.43 5.63 10.84
N GLY A 21 -2.15 5.34 9.76
CA GLY A 21 -1.58 4.94 8.47
C GLY A 21 -0.68 6.00 7.85
N ILE A 22 -1.10 7.28 7.86
CA ILE A 22 -0.29 8.42 7.42
C ILE A 22 1.01 8.49 8.22
N LEU A 23 0.93 8.33 9.54
CA LEU A 23 2.09 8.36 10.42
C LEU A 23 3.05 7.20 10.13
N ALA A 24 2.53 5.98 9.97
CA ALA A 24 3.31 4.79 9.64
C ALA A 24 4.03 4.96 8.29
N PHE A 25 3.32 5.42 7.26
CA PHE A 25 3.87 5.63 5.92
C PHE A 25 4.96 6.71 5.93
N ARG A 26 4.68 7.91 6.48
CA ARG A 26 5.68 9.00 6.59
C ARG A 26 6.93 8.55 7.35
N ARG A 27 6.78 7.81 8.44
CA ARG A 27 7.91 7.24 9.20
C ARG A 27 8.71 6.23 8.37
N ALA A 28 8.05 5.39 7.59
CA ALA A 28 8.72 4.39 6.76
C ALA A 28 9.57 5.05 5.66
N LEU A 29 9.04 6.10 5.01
CA LEU A 29 9.78 6.91 4.04
C LEU A 29 10.98 7.60 4.70
N ALA A 30 10.77 8.26 5.84
CA ALA A 30 11.84 8.93 6.59
C ALA A 30 12.94 7.94 7.01
N ASN A 31 12.58 6.77 7.54
CA ASN A 31 13.53 5.72 7.91
C ASN A 31 14.30 5.16 6.70
N ALA A 32 13.70 5.16 5.50
CA ALA A 32 14.35 4.76 4.27
C ALA A 32 15.19 5.88 3.63
N GLY A 33 15.11 7.12 4.12
CA GLY A 33 15.66 8.29 3.41
C GLY A 33 15.04 8.44 2.01
N ALA A 34 13.74 8.19 1.89
CA ALA A 34 12.99 8.28 0.65
C ALA A 34 12.06 9.49 0.64
N LYS A 35 11.98 10.16 -0.50
CA LYS A 35 10.98 11.20 -0.74
C LYS A 35 9.69 10.58 -1.26
N PRO A 36 8.52 11.20 -1.02
CA PRO A 36 7.25 10.73 -1.57
C PRO A 36 7.29 10.53 -3.09
N GLU A 37 7.97 11.40 -3.82
CA GLU A 37 8.07 11.36 -5.29
C GLU A 37 8.96 10.23 -5.83
N GLU A 38 9.73 9.58 -4.95
CA GLU A 38 10.57 8.43 -5.31
C GLU A 38 9.84 7.09 -5.22
N VAL A 39 8.60 7.08 -4.71
CA VAL A 39 7.78 5.86 -4.64
C VAL A 39 7.23 5.54 -6.02
N ASP A 40 7.46 4.33 -6.53
CA ASP A 40 7.01 3.92 -7.87
C ASP A 40 5.75 3.07 -7.84
N CYS A 41 5.46 2.43 -6.70
CA CYS A 41 4.28 1.59 -6.52
C CYS A 41 3.94 1.47 -5.03
N VAL A 42 2.65 1.39 -4.73
CA VAL A 42 2.14 1.03 -3.40
C VAL A 42 1.45 -0.33 -3.48
N CYS A 43 1.98 -1.32 -2.77
CA CYS A 43 1.24 -2.52 -2.41
C CYS A 43 0.36 -2.19 -1.20
N ALA A 44 -0.91 -1.90 -1.48
CA ALA A 44 -1.91 -1.58 -0.49
C ALA A 44 -2.20 -2.78 0.43
N HIS A 45 -2.69 -2.49 1.63
CA HIS A 45 -3.29 -3.49 2.50
C HIS A 45 -4.55 -4.06 1.83
N GLY A 46 -5.42 -3.22 1.28
CA GLY A 46 -6.50 -3.59 0.35
C GLY A 46 -7.26 -4.86 0.74
N THR A 47 -7.96 -4.84 1.87
CA THR A 47 -8.72 -6.00 2.39
C THR A 47 -9.98 -6.29 1.61
N GLY A 48 -10.44 -5.35 0.77
CA GLY A 48 -11.73 -5.43 0.09
C GLY A 48 -12.89 -4.95 0.97
N THR A 49 -12.64 -4.45 2.18
CA THR A 49 -13.69 -3.79 2.97
C THR A 49 -13.77 -2.32 2.60
N GLY A 50 -14.98 -1.81 2.38
CA GLY A 50 -15.17 -0.43 1.93
C GLY A 50 -14.53 0.61 2.86
N GLU A 51 -14.57 0.39 4.17
CA GLU A 51 -13.94 1.29 5.15
C GLU A 51 -12.41 1.31 5.04
N ASN A 52 -11.77 0.14 4.88
CA ASN A 52 -10.31 0.06 4.74
C ASN A 52 -9.84 0.69 3.44
N ASP A 53 -10.44 0.30 2.32
CA ASP A 53 -9.94 0.67 1.00
C ASP A 53 -10.07 2.18 0.75
N ARG A 54 -11.13 2.81 1.29
CA ARG A 54 -11.30 4.26 1.29
C ARG A 54 -10.29 4.97 2.19
N SER A 55 -10.13 4.52 3.44
CA SER A 55 -9.16 5.09 4.38
C SER A 55 -7.73 4.99 3.82
N GLU A 56 -7.37 3.83 3.26
CA GLU A 56 -6.07 3.62 2.64
C GLU A 56 -5.84 4.53 1.42
N THR A 57 -6.88 4.76 0.61
CA THR A 57 -6.82 5.74 -0.49
C THR A 57 -6.53 7.15 0.03
N VAL A 58 -7.18 7.57 1.12
CA VAL A 58 -6.91 8.85 1.79
C VAL A 58 -5.46 8.92 2.28
N ILE A 59 -4.97 7.87 2.94
CA ILE A 59 -3.60 7.78 3.46
C ILE A 59 -2.57 7.96 2.33
N ILE A 60 -2.73 7.25 1.22
CA ILE A 60 -1.82 7.31 0.07
C ILE A 60 -1.80 8.73 -0.50
N LYS A 61 -2.97 9.36 -0.66
CA LYS A 61 -3.07 10.76 -1.15
C LYS A 61 -2.43 11.76 -0.20
N GLU A 62 -2.61 11.60 1.11
CA GLU A 62 -2.03 12.51 2.11
C GLU A 62 -0.51 12.41 2.19
N VAL A 63 0.05 11.22 1.98
CA VAL A 63 1.51 11.02 2.07
C VAL A 63 2.20 11.38 0.76
N LEU A 64 1.61 11.02 -0.38
CA LEU A 64 2.22 11.20 -1.70
C LEU A 64 1.72 12.43 -2.46
N GLY A 65 0.68 13.10 -1.98
CA GLY A 65 0.08 14.26 -2.64
C GLY A 65 -0.33 13.94 -4.08
N ARG A 66 -0.01 14.83 -5.02
CA ARG A 66 -0.31 14.64 -6.45
C ARG A 66 0.43 13.44 -7.07
N HIS A 67 1.50 12.95 -6.45
CA HIS A 67 2.25 11.79 -6.94
C HIS A 67 1.43 10.50 -6.83
N ALA A 68 0.49 10.42 -5.88
CA ALA A 68 -0.41 9.27 -5.71
C ALA A 68 -1.14 8.87 -7.01
N TYR A 69 -1.53 9.86 -7.82
CA TYR A 69 -2.28 9.63 -9.06
C TYR A 69 -1.40 9.23 -10.25
N LYS A 70 -0.07 9.18 -10.09
CA LYS A 70 0.89 8.87 -11.15
C LYS A 70 1.45 7.47 -11.06
N ILE A 71 1.21 6.78 -9.94
CA ILE A 71 1.79 5.48 -9.66
C ILE A 71 0.70 4.43 -9.52
N PRO A 72 0.98 3.17 -9.90
CA PRO A 72 0.06 2.09 -9.62
C PRO A 72 0.01 1.78 -8.12
N VAL A 73 -1.19 1.50 -7.66
CA VAL A 73 -1.51 0.84 -6.39
C VAL A 73 -1.94 -0.58 -6.72
N THR A 74 -1.64 -1.56 -5.85
CA THR A 74 -2.06 -2.94 -6.06
C THR A 74 -2.39 -3.63 -4.74
N SER A 75 -3.31 -4.60 -4.74
CA SER A 75 -3.55 -5.49 -3.60
C SER A 75 -3.46 -6.95 -4.03
N ILE A 76 -2.46 -7.66 -3.51
CA ILE A 76 -2.31 -9.10 -3.79
C ILE A 76 -3.38 -9.95 -3.08
N LYS A 77 -4.08 -9.39 -2.08
CA LYS A 77 -5.19 -10.07 -1.40
C LYS A 77 -6.35 -10.36 -2.36
N SER A 78 -6.47 -9.62 -3.46
CA SER A 78 -7.39 -9.94 -4.55
C SER A 78 -7.18 -11.34 -5.12
N MET A 79 -5.96 -11.88 -5.07
CA MET A 79 -5.58 -13.19 -5.60
C MET A 79 -5.51 -14.27 -4.51
N ILE A 80 -4.96 -13.94 -3.33
CA ILE A 80 -4.65 -14.94 -2.29
C ILE A 80 -5.55 -14.86 -1.06
N GLY A 81 -6.49 -13.91 -1.02
CA GLY A 81 -7.30 -13.61 0.16
C GLY A 81 -6.49 -12.96 1.30
N HIS A 82 -7.17 -12.72 2.42
CA HIS A 82 -6.52 -12.13 3.60
C HIS A 82 -5.99 -13.19 4.56
N THR A 83 -4.68 -13.42 4.56
CA THR A 83 -4.00 -14.42 5.41
C THR A 83 -3.65 -13.91 6.82
N MET A 84 -4.41 -12.93 7.32
CA MET A 84 -4.24 -12.33 8.65
C MET A 84 -2.78 -11.92 8.91
N GLY A 85 -2.19 -12.34 10.03
CA GLY A 85 -0.82 -11.97 10.40
C GLY A 85 0.28 -12.41 9.41
N ALA A 86 -0.01 -13.34 8.50
CA ALA A 86 0.92 -13.73 7.44
C ALA A 86 0.89 -12.79 6.22
N ALA A 87 -0.15 -11.96 6.08
CA ALA A 87 -0.38 -11.15 4.87
C ALA A 87 0.81 -10.24 4.55
N SER A 88 1.29 -9.48 5.55
CA SER A 88 2.41 -8.55 5.34
C SER A 88 3.71 -9.24 4.93
N ALA A 89 3.96 -10.46 5.41
CA ALA A 89 5.16 -11.21 5.02
C ALA A 89 5.08 -11.68 3.55
N ILE A 90 3.91 -12.17 3.13
CA ILE A 90 3.67 -12.59 1.74
C ILE A 90 3.71 -11.37 0.81
N GLU A 91 3.10 -10.26 1.21
CA GLU A 91 3.15 -8.97 0.50
C GLU A 91 4.57 -8.45 0.33
N THR A 92 5.38 -8.52 1.38
CA THR A 92 6.80 -8.13 1.32
C THR A 92 7.55 -8.97 0.29
N ALA A 93 7.35 -10.28 0.29
CA ALA A 93 7.96 -11.17 -0.69
C ALA A 93 7.50 -10.86 -2.12
N ALA A 94 6.20 -10.58 -2.31
CA ALA A 94 5.65 -10.15 -3.59
C ALA A 94 6.27 -8.81 -4.05
N CYS A 95 6.41 -7.83 -3.16
CA CYS A 95 7.06 -6.54 -3.46
C CYS A 95 8.51 -6.70 -3.89
N ALA A 96 9.28 -7.56 -3.22
CA ALA A 96 10.64 -7.88 -3.62
C ALA A 96 10.71 -8.50 -5.03
N LEU A 97 9.76 -9.39 -5.35
CA LEU A 97 9.64 -9.96 -6.69
C LEU A 97 9.22 -8.92 -7.73
N MET A 98 8.28 -8.02 -7.41
CA MET A 98 7.88 -6.91 -8.29
C MET A 98 9.08 -6.01 -8.63
N LEU A 99 9.87 -5.63 -7.61
CA LEU A 99 11.11 -4.88 -7.77
C LEU A 99 12.12 -5.62 -8.65
N THR A 100 12.31 -6.92 -8.41
CA THR A 100 13.32 -7.69 -9.14
C THR A 100 12.93 -7.94 -10.60
N ARG A 101 11.64 -8.12 -10.87
CA ARG A 101 11.10 -8.49 -12.19
C ARG A 101 10.61 -7.30 -13.01
N GLY A 102 10.57 -6.09 -12.44
CA GLY A 102 10.04 -4.91 -13.13
C GLY A 102 8.58 -5.08 -13.56
N THR A 103 7.73 -5.58 -12.66
CA THR A 103 6.32 -5.83 -12.95
C THR A 103 5.47 -5.60 -11.71
N VAL A 104 4.42 -4.81 -11.84
CA VAL A 104 3.39 -4.63 -10.82
C VAL A 104 2.32 -5.70 -11.01
N LEU A 105 1.99 -6.39 -9.91
CA LEU A 105 0.92 -7.39 -9.89
C LEU A 105 -0.45 -6.70 -10.02
N PRO A 106 -1.44 -7.38 -10.62
CA PRO A 106 -2.77 -6.80 -10.76
C PRO A 106 -3.56 -6.88 -9.44
N THR A 107 -4.52 -5.97 -9.31
CA THR A 107 -5.68 -6.18 -8.45
C THR A 107 -6.77 -6.85 -9.28
N ILE A 108 -6.94 -8.17 -9.11
CA ILE A 108 -7.93 -8.94 -9.89
C ILE A 108 -9.35 -8.74 -9.37
N ASN A 109 -10.34 -9.12 -10.18
CA ASN A 109 -11.78 -8.96 -9.89
C ASN A 109 -12.23 -7.49 -9.80
N TYR A 110 -11.45 -6.56 -10.34
CA TYR A 110 -11.83 -5.15 -10.43
C TYR A 110 -12.82 -4.96 -11.58
N SER A 111 -14.03 -4.49 -11.29
CA SER A 111 -15.10 -4.37 -12.29
C SER A 111 -15.79 -3.01 -12.28
N GLU A 112 -16.15 -2.52 -11.10
CA GLU A 112 -16.83 -1.24 -10.93
C GLU A 112 -15.94 -0.27 -10.12
N PRO A 113 -15.58 0.90 -10.69
CA PRO A 113 -14.85 1.92 -9.95
C PRO A 113 -15.68 2.53 -8.81
N ASP A 114 -15.08 2.69 -7.63
CA ASP A 114 -15.66 3.43 -6.50
C ASP A 114 -15.15 4.88 -6.54
N PRO A 115 -16.01 5.92 -6.56
CA PRO A 115 -15.58 7.33 -6.53
C PRO A 115 -14.69 7.71 -5.33
N ASP A 116 -14.80 7.00 -4.21
CA ASP A 116 -13.97 7.22 -3.02
C ASP A 116 -12.58 6.54 -3.14
N CYS A 117 -12.44 5.61 -4.10
CA CYS A 117 -11.22 4.89 -4.44
C CYS A 117 -10.86 5.18 -5.91
N ASP A 118 -10.25 6.35 -6.16
CA ASP A 118 -10.02 6.92 -7.49
C ASP A 118 -8.56 6.86 -7.97
N LEU A 119 -7.71 6.06 -7.31
CA LEU A 119 -6.32 5.84 -7.73
C LEU A 119 -6.24 4.74 -8.81
N ASP A 120 -5.06 4.59 -9.41
CA ASP A 120 -4.79 3.52 -10.37
C ASP A 120 -4.49 2.20 -9.63
N TYR A 121 -5.50 1.36 -9.38
CA TYR A 121 -5.34 0.09 -8.66
C TYR A 121 -4.79 -1.08 -9.51
N CYS A 122 -4.18 -0.80 -10.67
CA CYS A 122 -3.64 -1.83 -11.57
C CYS A 122 -4.68 -2.95 -11.86
N PRO A 123 -5.84 -2.62 -12.45
CA PRO A 123 -6.98 -3.53 -12.51
C PRO A 123 -6.74 -4.69 -13.47
N ASN A 124 -6.95 -5.93 -12.97
CA ASN A 124 -7.03 -7.20 -13.70
C ASN A 124 -5.78 -7.70 -14.45
N GLU A 125 -4.95 -6.82 -15.01
CA GLU A 125 -3.78 -7.18 -15.80
C GLU A 125 -2.49 -6.66 -15.17
N ALA A 126 -1.48 -7.55 -15.09
CA ALA A 126 -0.17 -7.18 -14.59
C ALA A 126 0.48 -6.13 -15.50
N ARG A 127 1.16 -5.15 -14.92
CA ARG A 127 1.80 -4.06 -15.66
C ARG A 127 3.31 -4.17 -15.58
N LYS A 128 3.99 -4.27 -16.74
CA LYS A 128 5.44 -4.11 -16.79
C LYS A 128 5.81 -2.64 -16.55
N VAL A 129 6.61 -2.41 -15.52
CA VAL A 129 7.11 -1.09 -15.15
C VAL A 129 8.38 -1.29 -14.35
N GLU A 130 9.43 -0.52 -14.67
CA GLU A 130 10.64 -0.54 -13.86
C GLU A 130 10.36 0.12 -12.52
N LEU A 131 10.58 -0.63 -11.44
CA LEU A 131 10.39 -0.17 -10.07
C LEU A 131 11.75 -0.02 -9.38
N GLU A 132 11.92 1.07 -8.64
CA GLU A 132 13.09 1.35 -7.80
C GLU A 132 12.71 1.39 -6.32
N THR A 133 11.56 1.96 -5.98
CA THR A 133 11.03 2.02 -4.61
C THR A 133 9.58 1.55 -4.56
N VAL A 134 9.30 0.56 -3.71
CA VAL A 134 7.94 0.07 -3.44
C VAL A 134 7.61 0.23 -1.97
N VAL A 135 6.39 0.66 -1.69
CA VAL A 135 5.84 0.70 -0.33
C VAL A 135 4.85 -0.44 -0.16
N SER A 136 4.90 -1.15 0.97
CA SER A 136 3.85 -2.11 1.35
C SER A 136 3.20 -1.65 2.65
N ASN A 137 1.87 -1.50 2.62
CA ASN A 137 1.07 -1.08 3.75
C ASN A 137 0.39 -2.26 4.44
N ALA A 138 0.26 -2.19 5.77
CA ALA A 138 -0.47 -3.17 6.54
C ALA A 138 -1.18 -2.52 7.74
N TYR A 139 -2.51 -2.60 7.71
CA TYR A 139 -3.41 -1.95 8.66
C TYR A 139 -4.32 -2.99 9.29
N ALA A 140 -4.17 -3.20 10.60
CA ALA A 140 -4.82 -4.27 11.32
C ALA A 140 -5.73 -3.73 12.43
N PHE A 141 -6.57 -4.61 12.96
CA PHE A 141 -7.41 -4.32 14.13
C PHE A 141 -6.60 -3.79 15.32
N GLY A 142 -7.28 -3.08 16.20
CA GLY A 142 -6.68 -2.34 17.32
C GLY A 142 -5.99 -1.05 16.89
N GLY A 143 -6.25 -0.58 15.66
CA GLY A 143 -5.61 0.58 15.07
C GLY A 143 -4.13 0.37 14.74
N ASN A 144 -3.64 -0.86 14.67
CA ASN A 144 -2.24 -1.16 14.42
C ASN A 144 -1.90 -0.89 12.95
N THR A 145 -1.06 0.10 12.70
CA THR A 145 -0.69 0.48 11.34
C THR A 145 0.82 0.38 11.13
N SER A 146 1.20 -0.14 9.97
CA SER A 146 2.60 -0.31 9.60
C SER A 146 2.80 -0.12 8.10
N SER A 147 3.96 0.40 7.74
CA SER A 147 4.40 0.50 6.36
C SER A 147 5.87 0.11 6.27
N ILE A 148 6.24 -0.54 5.17
CA ILE A 148 7.62 -0.85 4.84
C ILE A 148 7.96 -0.28 3.47
N VAL A 149 9.21 0.14 3.31
CA VAL A 149 9.77 0.65 2.05
C VAL A 149 10.87 -0.29 1.61
N LEU A 150 10.70 -0.89 0.44
CA LEU A 150 11.71 -1.71 -0.23
C LEU A 150 12.31 -0.90 -1.38
N ARG A 151 13.63 -0.99 -1.53
CA ARG A 151 14.34 -0.43 -2.69
C ARG A 151 15.03 -1.54 -3.46
N ARG A 152 15.10 -1.39 -4.78
CA ARG A 152 15.90 -2.26 -5.64
C ARG A 152 17.35 -2.21 -5.19
N PHE A 153 17.97 -3.38 -5.05
CA PHE A 153 19.40 -3.47 -4.76
C PHE A 153 20.20 -3.09 -6.01
N LYS A 154 21.06 -2.09 -5.88
CA LYS A 154 22.08 -1.71 -6.86
C LYS A 154 23.41 -2.08 -6.22
N GLY A 155 24.02 -3.15 -6.71
CA GLY A 155 25.26 -3.71 -6.16
C GLY A 155 26.42 -2.73 -6.11
#